data_AF-A0A7L2Q7K7-F1
#
_entry.id   AF-A0A7L2Q7K7-F1
#
_cell.length_a   1.000
_cell.length_b   1.000
_cell.length_c   1.000
_cell.angle_alpha   90.00
_cell.angle_beta   90.00
_cell.angle_gamma   90.00
#
_symmetry.space_group_name_H-M   'P 1'
#
loop_
_entity.id
_entity.type
_entity.pdbx_description
1 polymer ?
#
loop_
_entity_poly.entity_id
_entity_poly.type
_entity_poly.pdbx_seq_one_letter_code
_entity_poly.pdbx_strand_id
1 'polypeptide(L)'
;GGRLFRVPLRTGGGRPLSPPELQGQFQKVLEQKGERGTPPETPAVLTAGDRCPWARARALLVAGGGPSVAALGVLEDAPFVVAFDPSLNGDPSQNGDPP
;
A
#
# COMPACT_ATOMS: atom_id res chain seq x y z
N GLY A 1 0.55 7.88 -5.74
CA GLY A 1 2.03 7.87 -5.64
C GLY A 1 2.44 6.58 -4.98
N GLY A 2 2.88 5.60 -5.77
CA GLY A 2 3.11 4.20 -5.38
C GLY A 2 4.15 4.03 -4.28
N ARG A 3 3.77 4.34 -3.05
CA ARG A 3 4.60 4.26 -1.85
C ARG A 3 3.90 3.36 -0.86
N LEU A 4 4.69 2.57 -0.15
CA LEU A 4 4.21 1.68 0.89
C LEU A 4 4.63 2.21 2.25
N PHE A 5 3.71 2.19 3.20
CA PHE A 5 3.97 2.55 4.60
C PHE A 5 3.54 1.41 5.50
N ARG A 6 4.36 1.12 6.51
CA ARG A 6 3.97 0.19 7.58
C ARG A 6 3.33 0.99 8.72
N VAL A 7 2.07 0.72 9.01
CA VAL A 7 1.33 1.35 10.09
C VAL A 7 1.11 0.34 11.22
N PRO A 8 1.61 0.58 12.44
CA PRO A 8 1.32 -0.29 13.58
C PRO A 8 -0.15 -0.18 13.97
N LEU A 9 -0.82 -1.31 14.17
CA LEU A 9 -2.25 -1.37 14.54
C LEU A 9 -2.49 -1.47 16.05
N ARG A 10 -1.41 -1.50 16.83
CA ARG A 10 -1.46 -1.62 18.29
C ARG A 10 -0.59 -0.55 18.93
N THR A 11 -0.98 -0.12 20.12
CA THR A 11 -0.17 0.76 20.97
C THR A 11 1.05 0.00 21.51
N GLY A 12 2.01 0.73 22.11
CA GLY A 12 3.16 0.12 22.78
C GLY A 12 2.79 -0.87 23.91
N GLY A 13 1.59 -0.72 24.49
CA GLY A 13 1.03 -1.66 25.47
C GLY A 13 0.26 -2.83 24.85
N GLY A 14 0.26 -2.97 23.52
CA GLY A 14 -0.39 -4.07 22.83
C GLY A 14 -1.91 -3.96 22.76
N ARG A 15 -2.53 -2.81 22.99
CA ARG A 15 -3.98 -2.60 22.75
C ARG A 15 -4.23 -2.22 21.28
N PRO A 16 -5.29 -2.71 20.61
CA PRO A 16 -5.67 -2.21 19.28
C PRO A 16 -5.90 -0.69 19.28
N LEU A 17 -5.46 -0.02 18.22
CA LEU A 17 -5.74 1.40 18.04
C LEU A 17 -7.24 1.65 17.86
N SER A 18 -7.74 2.71 18.47
CA SER A 18 -9.10 3.21 18.24
C SER A 18 -9.21 3.90 16.87
N PRO A 19 -10.44 4.09 16.33
CA PRO A 19 -10.63 4.75 15.05
C PRO A 19 -9.96 6.14 14.96
N PRO A 20 -10.04 7.03 15.98
CA PRO A 20 -9.34 8.32 15.93
C PRO A 20 -7.82 8.18 15.92
N GLU A 21 -7.26 7.20 16.64
CA GLU A 21 -5.82 6.93 16.63
C GLU A 21 -5.36 6.42 15.27
N LEU A 22 -6.12 5.50 14.64
CA LEU A 22 -5.86 5.03 13.28
C LEU A 22 -5.95 6.16 12.26
N GLN A 23 -6.97 7.01 12.34
CA GLN A 23 -7.11 8.18 11.49
C GLN A 23 -5.90 9.11 11.63
N GLY A 24 -5.42 9.34 12.84
CA GLY A 24 -4.19 10.11 13.06
C GLY A 24 -2.96 9.49 12.41
N GLN A 25 -2.84 8.16 12.39
CA GLN A 25 -1.75 7.48 11.67
C GLN A 25 -1.87 7.64 10.15
N PHE A 26 -3.09 7.48 9.60
CA PHE A 26 -3.33 7.68 8.17
C PHE A 26 -3.07 9.12 7.75
N GLN A 27 -3.49 10.09 8.57
CA GLN A 27 -3.24 11.51 8.31
C GLN A 27 -1.73 11.79 8.26
N LYS A 28 -0.93 11.24 9.17
CA LYS A 28 0.55 11.33 9.11
C LYS A 28 1.11 10.75 7.81
N VAL A 29 0.62 9.60 7.36
CA VAL A 29 1.04 8.99 6.08
C VAL A 29 0.71 9.90 4.89
N LEU A 30 -0.44 10.57 4.92
CA LEU A 30 -0.85 11.53 3.88
C LEU A 30 -0.01 12.82 3.92
N GLU A 31 0.30 13.32 5.12
CA GLU A 31 1.07 14.55 5.37
C GLU A 31 2.58 14.38 5.17
N GLN A 32 3.13 13.17 5.31
CA GLN A 32 4.53 12.82 5.02
C GLN A 32 4.89 12.91 3.52
N LYS A 33 4.25 13.80 2.77
CA LYS A 33 4.52 14.11 1.36
C LYS A 33 5.89 14.79 1.13
N GLY A 34 6.59 15.25 2.17
CA GLY A 34 7.74 16.17 2.03
C GLY A 34 9.16 15.61 2.09
N GLU A 35 9.47 14.49 2.76
CA GLU A 35 10.87 14.13 3.04
C GLU A 35 11.32 12.77 2.50
N ARG A 36 11.90 12.86 1.30
CA ARG A 36 13.12 12.20 0.79
C ARG A 36 13.36 10.72 1.12
N GLY A 37 12.90 9.88 0.21
CA GLY A 37 13.51 8.61 -0.16
C GLY A 37 13.04 8.23 -1.56
N THR A 38 13.96 7.81 -2.44
CA THR A 38 13.62 7.33 -3.79
C THR A 38 12.50 6.30 -3.65
N PRO A 39 11.33 6.51 -4.28
CA PRO A 39 10.25 5.53 -4.18
C PRO A 39 10.81 4.19 -4.71
N PRO A 40 10.71 3.09 -3.95
CA PRO A 40 11.06 1.79 -4.51
C PRO A 40 10.23 1.60 -5.78
N GLU A 41 10.88 1.21 -6.87
CA GLU A 41 10.22 0.88 -8.13
C GLU A 41 9.08 -0.09 -7.82
N THR A 42 7.85 0.39 -7.98
CA THR A 42 6.78 -0.03 -7.08
C THR A 42 6.33 -1.46 -7.37
N PRO A 43 6.36 -2.39 -6.39
CA PRO A 43 5.89 -3.76 -6.62
C PRO A 43 4.38 -3.85 -6.88
N ALA A 44 3.60 -2.82 -6.54
CA ALA A 44 2.15 -2.79 -6.72
C ALA A 44 1.72 -2.86 -8.20
N VAL A 45 2.46 -2.22 -9.12
CA VAL A 45 2.17 -2.31 -10.57
C VAL A 45 2.42 -3.74 -11.07
N LEU A 46 3.43 -4.40 -10.53
CA LEU A 46 3.78 -5.77 -10.89
C LEU A 46 2.74 -6.80 -10.40
N THR A 47 1.99 -6.50 -9.32
CA THR A 47 0.88 -7.35 -8.85
C THR A 47 -0.40 -7.24 -9.70
N ALA A 48 -0.53 -6.21 -10.54
CA ALA A 48 -1.71 -5.97 -11.38
C ALA A 48 -1.60 -6.60 -12.80
N GLY A 49 -0.45 -7.19 -13.14
CA GLY A 49 -0.21 -7.86 -14.43
C GLY A 49 -0.53 -9.36 -14.43
N ASP A 50 -0.28 -10.01 -15.57
CA ASP A 50 -0.45 -11.46 -15.73
C ASP A 50 0.32 -12.26 -14.67
N ARG A 51 -0.32 -13.34 -14.19
CA ARG A 51 0.20 -14.15 -13.06
C ARG A 51 1.56 -14.80 -13.35
N CYS A 52 1.83 -15.21 -14.59
CA CYS A 52 3.10 -15.85 -14.98
C CYS A 52 4.28 -14.86 -15.06
N PRO A 53 4.17 -13.69 -15.74
CA PRO A 53 5.13 -12.60 -15.63
C PRO A 53 5.35 -12.11 -14.21
N TRP A 54 4.30 -11.98 -13.40
CA TRP A 54 4.40 -11.61 -11.99
C TRP A 54 5.22 -12.62 -11.17
N ALA A 55 4.95 -13.92 -11.32
CA ALA A 55 5.71 -14.97 -10.62
C ALA A 55 7.20 -14.93 -10.97
N ARG A 56 7.55 -14.70 -12.24
CA ARG A 56 8.94 -14.55 -12.68
C ARG A 56 9.59 -13.27 -12.14
N ALA A 57 8.89 -12.14 -12.22
CA ALA A 57 9.39 -10.87 -11.68
C ALA A 57 9.60 -10.95 -10.17
N ARG A 58 8.67 -11.58 -9.43
CA ARG A 58 8.81 -11.85 -7.98
C ARG A 58 10.03 -12.72 -7.69
N ALA A 59 10.23 -13.80 -8.44
CA ALA A 59 11.39 -14.67 -8.27
C ALA A 59 12.72 -13.94 -8.51
N LEU A 60 12.78 -13.11 -9.56
CA LEU A 60 13.96 -12.29 -9.86
C LEU A 60 14.20 -11.21 -8.80
N LEU A 61 13.14 -10.59 -8.29
CA LEU A 61 13.21 -9.59 -7.23
C LEU A 61 13.72 -10.23 -5.93
N VAL A 62 13.21 -11.39 -5.55
CA VAL A 62 13.69 -12.17 -4.39
C VAL A 62 15.14 -12.61 -4.58
N ALA A 63 15.52 -13.08 -5.77
CA ALA A 63 16.89 -13.51 -6.07
C ALA A 63 17.90 -12.36 -6.12
N GLY A 64 17.48 -11.17 -6.57
CA GLY A 64 18.31 -9.96 -6.60
C GLY A 64 18.58 -9.35 -5.22
N GLY A 65 17.81 -9.74 -4.20
CA GLY A 65 18.00 -9.29 -2.82
C GLY A 65 17.71 -7.80 -2.61
N GLY A 66 18.11 -7.29 -1.44
CA GLY A 66 18.06 -5.85 -1.13
C GLY A 66 16.71 -5.33 -0.59
N PRO A 67 16.57 -4.00 -0.49
CA PRO A 67 15.43 -3.34 0.17
C PRO A 67 14.05 -3.71 -0.40
N SER A 68 13.99 -4.04 -1.69
CA SER A 68 12.75 -4.43 -2.37
C SER A 68 12.21 -5.79 -1.89
N VAL A 69 13.09 -6.73 -1.52
CA VAL A 69 12.70 -8.03 -0.96
C VAL A 69 12.16 -7.89 0.46
N ALA A 70 12.81 -7.05 1.28
CA ALA A 70 12.33 -6.76 2.62
C ALA A 70 10.95 -6.06 2.59
N ALA A 71 10.74 -5.12 1.67
CA ALA A 71 9.45 -4.49 1.47
C ALA A 71 8.36 -5.48 1.02
N LEU A 72 8.71 -6.44 0.15
CA LEU A 72 7.79 -7.50 -0.26
C LEU A 72 7.43 -8.43 0.91
N GLY A 73 8.40 -8.82 1.74
CA GLY A 73 8.12 -9.63 2.94
C GLY A 73 7.18 -8.93 3.92
N VAL A 74 7.35 -7.61 4.12
CA VAL A 74 6.44 -6.82 4.96
C VAL A 74 5.03 -6.75 4.38
N LEU A 75 4.88 -6.70 3.04
CA LEU A 75 3.58 -6.76 2.38
C LEU A 75 2.91 -8.12 2.56
N GLU A 76 3.66 -9.20 2.40
CA GLU A 76 3.15 -10.57 2.49
C GLU A 76 2.77 -10.97 3.92
N ASP A 77 3.47 -10.43 4.94
CA ASP A 77 3.17 -10.64 6.36
C ASP A 77 2.06 -9.71 6.89
N ALA A 78 1.69 -8.66 6.15
CA ALA A 78 0.68 -7.72 6.61
C ALA A 78 -0.71 -8.37 6.70
N PRO A 79 -1.49 -8.11 7.77
CA PRO A 79 -2.83 -8.67 7.89
C PRO A 79 -3.81 -8.14 6.83
N PHE A 80 -3.57 -6.92 6.33
CA PHE A 80 -4.29 -6.29 5.23
C PHE A 80 -3.49 -5.10 4.68
N VAL A 81 -3.89 -4.60 3.51
CA VAL A 81 -3.30 -3.41 2.86
C VAL A 81 -4.40 -2.37 2.64
N VAL A 82 -4.10 -1.10 2.95
CA VAL A 82 -4.99 0.05 2.69
C VAL A 82 -4.42 0.87 1.54
N ALA A 83 -5.20 1.06 0.49
CA ALA A 83 -4.85 1.90 -0.65
C ALA A 83 -5.59 3.24 -0.55
N PHE A 84 -4.83 4.35 -0.56
CA PHE A 84 -5.38 5.70 -0.68
C PHE A 84 -5.42 6.09 -2.16
N ASP A 85 -6.58 5.97 -2.77
CA ASP A 85 -6.81 6.36 -4.17
C ASP A 85 -7.22 7.85 -4.23
N PRO A 86 -6.54 8.70 -5.03
CA PRO A 86 -6.98 10.07 -5.27
C PRO A 86 -8.23 10.19 -6.17
N SER A 87 -8.65 9.11 -6.84
CA SER A 87 -9.83 9.09 -7.71
C SER A 87 -11.10 8.74 -6.93
N LEU A 88 -12.09 9.62 -6.99
CA LEU A 88 -13.43 9.39 -6.46
C LEU A 88 -14.26 8.66 -7.52
N ASN A 89 -13.99 7.38 -7.76
CA ASN A 89 -14.83 6.60 -8.68
C ASN A 89 -16.09 6.15 -7.95
N GLY A 90 -17.01 7.10 -7.84
CA GLY A 90 -18.34 6.95 -7.27
C GLY A 90 -19.20 8.15 -7.66
N ASP A 91 -19.13 8.59 -8.91
CA ASP A 91 -20.19 9.43 -9.47
C ASP A 91 -21.33 8.49 -9.91
N PRO A 92 -22.48 8.49 -9.22
CA PRO A 92 -23.62 7.66 -9.61
C PRO A 92 -24.14 8.01 -11.02
N SER A 93 -23.76 9.17 -11.59
CA SER A 93 -24.16 9.58 -12.95
C SER A 93 -23.57 8.71 -14.06
N GLN A 94 -22.58 7.85 -13.76
CA GLN A 94 -22.02 6.86 -14.70
C GLN A 94 -22.71 5.49 -14.62
N ASN A 95 -23.61 5.27 -13.65
CA ASN A 95 -24.54 4.15 -13.68
C ASN A 95 -25.77 4.64 -14.42
N GLY A 96 -25.90 4.31 -15.70
CA GLY A 96 -26.87 4.91 -16.63
C GLY A 96 -28.35 4.63 -16.32
N ASP A 97 -28.82 5.07 -15.15
CA ASP A 97 -30.24 5.21 -14.85
C ASP A 97 -30.72 6.58 -15.37
N PRO A 98 -31.70 6.61 -16.28
CA PRO A 98 -32.27 7.86 -16.76
C PRO A 98 -33.17 8.53 -15.68
N PRO A 99 -33.38 9.86 -15.79
CA PRO A 99 -34.22 10.64 -14.88
C PRO A 99 -35.71 10.31 -14.99
#